data_AF-A0A3B9SSL7-F1
#
_entry.id   AF-A0A3B9SSL7-F1
#
_cell.length_a   1.000
_cell.length_b   1.000
_cell.length_c   1.000
_cell.angle_alpha   90.00
_cell.angle_beta   90.00
_cell.angle_gamma   90.00
#
_symmetry.space_group_name_H-M   'P 1'
#
loop_
_entity.id
_entity.type
_entity.pdbx_description
1 polymer ?
#
loop_
_entity_poly.entity_id
_entity_poly.type
_entity_poly.pdbx_seq_one_letter_code
_entity_poly.pdbx_strand_id
1 'polypeptide(L)'
;MAYYVSWEKRQGKNKIRRYASLMEKIPVPGGINSRWYCYLGKEPLTAIRKLYQEGKLTMEQVENISERRLPELADLKEELRKEACRATGQAREADHHAQGDSN
;
A
#
# COMPACT_ATOMS: atom_id res chain seq x y z
N MET A 1 -8.11 -2.47 9.53
CA MET A 1 -6.81 -2.84 10.17
C MET A 1 -5.82 -1.71 9.90
N ALA A 2 -5.03 -1.27 10.88
CA ALA A 2 -4.12 -0.14 10.71
C ALA A 2 -2.68 -0.62 10.47
N TYR A 3 -2.00 -0.05 9.48
CA TYR A 3 -0.63 -0.42 9.12
C TYR A 3 0.34 0.73 9.39
N TYR A 4 1.64 0.45 9.54
CA TYR A 4 2.67 1.47 9.62
C TYR A 4 4.01 0.96 9.13
N VAL A 5 4.84 1.89 8.65
CA VAL A 5 6.22 1.59 8.26
C VAL A 5 7.14 1.67 9.47
N SER A 6 7.89 0.58 9.70
CA SER A 6 8.95 0.53 10.69
C SER A 6 10.31 0.54 10.00
N TRP A 7 11.25 1.32 10.52
CA TRP A 7 12.62 1.37 10.05
C TRP A 7 13.53 0.55 10.97
N GLU A 8 14.08 -0.54 10.46
CA GLU A 8 15.05 -1.38 11.15
C GLU A 8 16.47 -1.00 10.74
N LYS A 9 17.36 -0.83 11.71
CA LYS A 9 18.80 -0.74 11.45
C LYS A 9 19.35 -2.17 11.39
N ARG A 10 19.92 -2.56 10.24
CA ARG A 10 20.67 -3.81 10.13
C ARG A 10 22.16 -3.50 10.00
N GLN A 11 22.98 -4.16 10.81
CA GLN A 11 24.44 -4.12 10.65
C GLN A 11 24.80 -4.84 9.35
N GLY A 12 25.31 -4.10 8.38
CA GLY A 12 26.02 -4.68 7.25
C GLY A 12 27.51 -4.80 7.55
N LYS A 13 28.24 -5.55 6.72
CA LYS A 13 29.68 -5.83 6.87
C LYS A 13 30.54 -4.58 7.12
N ASN A 14 30.21 -3.45 6.46
CA ASN A 14 30.98 -2.20 6.55
C ASN A 14 30.14 -0.94 6.86
N LYS A 15 28.79 -1.01 6.88
CA LYS A 15 27.89 0.14 7.13
C LYS A 15 26.57 -0.32 7.74
N ILE A 16 25.99 0.48 8.64
CA ILE A 16 24.60 0.31 9.11
C ILE A 16 23.67 0.71 7.96
N ARG A 17 22.80 -0.22 7.53
CA ARG A 17 21.76 0.05 6.54
C ARG A 17 20.40 0.12 7.23
N ARG A 18 19.56 1.05 6.80
CA ARG A 18 18.17 1.12 7.24
C ARG A 18 17.31 0.43 6.19
N TYR A 19 16.40 -0.42 6.66
CA TYR A 19 15.43 -1.07 5.83
C TYR A 19 14.03 -0.87 6.42
N ALA A 20 13.06 -0.69 5.54
CA ALA A 20 11.67 -0.53 5.91
C ALA A 20 10.96 -1.90 5.94
N SER A 21 10.11 -2.07 6.93
CA SER A 21 9.17 -3.19 7.07
C SER A 21 7.76 -2.62 7.24
N LEU A 22 6.78 -3.27 6.62
CA LEU A 22 5.37 -2.98 6.88
C LEU A 22 4.91 -3.79 8.09
N MET A 23 4.33 -3.09 9.05
CA MET A 23 3.82 -3.67 10.29
C MET A 23 2.32 -3.41 10.38
N GLU A 24 1.59 -4.37 10.91
CA GLU A 24 0.16 -4.26 11.20
C GLU A 24 -0.06 -4.06 12.69
N LYS A 25 -0.86 -3.07 13.07
CA LYS A 25 -1.31 -2.87 14.45
C LYS A 25 -2.52 -3.75 14.71
N ILE A 26 -2.41 -4.56 15.76
CA ILE A 26 -3.47 -5.45 16.22
C ILE A 26 -3.96 -4.91 17.57
N PRO A 27 -5.17 -4.34 17.66
CA PRO A 27 -5.75 -3.97 18.94
C PRO A 27 -6.00 -5.25 19.76
N VAL A 28 -5.56 -5.25 21.01
CA VAL A 28 -5.73 -6.37 21.95
C VAL A 28 -6.28 -5.84 23.28
N PRO A 29 -6.96 -6.66 24.09
CA PRO A 29 -7.33 -6.26 25.44
C PRO A 29 -6.07 -5.83 26.21
N GLY A 30 -6.03 -4.57 26.66
CA GLY A 30 -4.88 -4.00 27.37
C GLY A 30 -3.85 -3.25 26.51
N GLY A 31 -4.05 -3.12 25.19
CA GLY A 31 -3.17 -2.26 24.38
C GLY A 31 -3.14 -2.55 22.88
N ILE A 32 -1.99 -2.30 22.26
CA ILE A 32 -1.76 -2.52 20.83
C ILE A 32 -0.52 -3.40 20.66
N ASN A 33 -0.71 -4.55 20.03
CA ASN A 33 0.39 -5.38 19.53
C ASN A 33 0.71 -5.03 18.08
N SER A 34 1.88 -5.46 17.60
CA SER A 34 2.28 -5.27 16.21
C SER A 34 2.72 -6.60 15.60
N ARG A 35 2.21 -6.90 14.40
CA ARG A 35 2.57 -8.07 13.61
C ARG A 35 3.37 -7.63 12.39
N TRP A 36 4.46 -8.34 12.10
CA TRP A 36 5.20 -8.13 10.86
C TRP A 36 4.34 -8.59 9.68
N TYR A 37 4.20 -7.74 8.67
CA TYR A 37 3.43 -8.05 7.47
C TYR A 37 4.36 -8.41 6.30
N CYS A 38 5.23 -7.49 5.90
CA CYS A 38 6.19 -7.73 4.83
C CYS A 38 7.42 -6.82 4.91
N TYR A 39 8.44 -7.16 4.13
CA TYR A 39 9.64 -6.35 3.97
C TYR A 39 9.51 -5.40 2.77
N LEU A 40 9.79 -4.11 2.99
CA LEU A 40 9.71 -3.05 1.98
C LEU A 40 11.08 -2.64 1.41
N GLY A 41 12.17 -3.05 2.07
CA GLY A 41 13.52 -2.77 1.58
C GLY A 41 13.96 -1.32 1.74
N LYS A 42 14.70 -0.81 0.76
CA LYS A 42 15.25 0.56 0.78
C LYS A 42 14.32 1.59 0.14
N GLU A 43 13.39 1.14 -0.69
CA GLU A 43 12.48 1.97 -1.47
C GLU A 43 11.02 1.63 -1.10
N PRO A 44 10.55 2.09 0.07
CA PRO A 44 9.27 1.66 0.61
C PRO A 44 8.06 2.06 -0.25
N LEU A 45 8.08 3.25 -0.87
CA LEU A 45 7.01 3.68 -1.78
C LEU A 45 6.85 2.74 -2.99
N THR A 46 7.97 2.45 -3.65
CA THR A 46 8.00 1.53 -4.81
C THR A 46 7.49 0.15 -4.41
N ALA A 47 7.89 -0.35 -3.24
CA ALA A 47 7.42 -1.63 -2.72
C ALA A 47 5.91 -1.63 -2.43
N ILE A 48 5.37 -0.58 -1.79
CA ILE A 48 3.93 -0.46 -1.51
C ILE A 48 3.13 -0.41 -2.82
N ARG A 49 3.55 0.41 -3.80
CA ARG A 49 2.90 0.49 -5.11
C ARG A 49 2.87 -0.87 -5.80
N LYS A 50 4.00 -1.59 -5.81
CA LYS A 50 4.10 -2.92 -6.41
C LYS A 50 3.17 -3.92 -5.70
N LEU A 51 3.11 -3.92 -4.37
CA LEU A 51 2.20 -4.79 -3.63
C LEU A 51 0.73 -4.51 -3.94
N TYR A 52 0.36 -3.24 -4.13
CA TYR A 52 -0.98 -2.86 -4.58
C TYR A 52 -1.27 -3.37 -6.01
N GLN A 53 -0.36 -3.13 -6.95
CA GLN A 53 -0.50 -3.60 -8.35
C GLN A 53 -0.57 -5.14 -8.46
N GLU A 54 0.13 -5.86 -7.59
CA GLU A 54 0.08 -7.33 -7.50
C GLU A 54 -1.17 -7.85 -6.75
N GLY A 55 -2.06 -6.97 -6.28
CA GLY A 55 -3.27 -7.33 -5.53
C GLY A 55 -2.99 -7.87 -4.11
N LYS A 56 -1.75 -7.74 -3.62
CA LYS A 56 -1.35 -8.16 -2.27
C LYS A 56 -1.75 -7.16 -1.19
N LEU A 57 -1.92 -5.89 -1.59
CA LEU A 57 -2.55 -4.86 -0.76
C LEU A 57 -3.80 -4.34 -1.47
N THR A 58 -4.91 -4.23 -0.74
CA THR A 58 -6.10 -3.53 -1.22
C THR A 58 -5.92 -2.02 -1.07
N MET A 59 -6.70 -1.23 -1.80
CA MET A 59 -6.66 0.22 -1.66
C MET A 59 -6.98 0.66 -0.22
N GLU A 60 -7.94 0.01 0.43
CA GLU A 60 -8.26 0.26 1.85
C GLU A 60 -7.08 -0.03 2.78
N GLN A 61 -6.31 -1.09 2.53
CA GLN A 61 -5.11 -1.38 3.32
C GLN A 61 -4.04 -0.31 3.13
N VAL A 62 -3.83 0.15 1.88
CA VAL A 62 -2.88 1.23 1.57
C VAL A 62 -3.28 2.52 2.27
N GLU A 63 -4.56 2.88 2.24
CA GLU A 63 -5.11 4.06 2.94
C GLU A 63 -4.86 4.02 4.45
N ASN A 64 -4.97 2.84 5.04
CA ASN A 64 -4.75 2.62 6.47
C ASN A 64 -3.28 2.58 6.89
N ILE A 65 -2.32 2.71 5.97
CA ILE A 65 -0.90 2.84 6.31
C ILE A 65 -0.65 4.25 6.87
N SER A 66 -0.05 4.33 8.05
CA SER A 66 0.31 5.59 8.69
C SER A 66 1.42 6.33 7.94
N GLU A 67 1.15 7.58 7.57
CA GLU A 67 2.09 8.51 6.92
C GLU A 67 3.13 9.11 7.89
N ARG A 68 2.96 8.95 9.21
CA ARG A 68 3.80 9.61 10.21
C ARG A 68 5.31 9.35 10.04
N ARG A 69 5.68 8.16 9.56
CA ARG A 69 7.08 7.76 9.34
C ARG A 69 7.47 7.64 7.87
N LEU A 70 6.52 7.94 6.98
CA LEU A 70 6.67 7.96 5.52
C LEU A 70 5.68 8.99 4.94
N PRO A 71 5.92 10.31 5.13
CA PRO A 71 4.99 11.36 4.69
C PRO A 71 4.73 11.36 3.19
N GLU A 72 5.75 11.00 2.41
CA GLU A 72 5.68 10.86 0.95
C GLU A 72 4.67 9.79 0.47
N LEU A 73 4.13 8.99 1.39
CA LEU A 73 3.05 8.05 1.12
C LEU A 73 1.72 8.76 0.79
N ALA A 74 1.52 9.99 1.26
CA ALA A 74 0.30 10.75 0.99
C ALA A 74 0.11 10.96 -0.53
N ASP A 75 1.18 11.34 -1.23
CA ASP A 75 1.17 11.55 -2.68
C ASP A 75 0.87 10.23 -3.41
N LEU A 76 1.53 9.14 -3.00
CA LEU A 76 1.28 7.81 -3.58
C LEU A 76 -0.17 7.36 -3.37
N LYS A 77 -0.77 7.59 -2.20
CA LYS A 77 -2.19 7.28 -1.96
C LYS A 77 -3.08 8.03 -2.94
N GLU A 78 -2.83 9.33 -3.14
CA GLU A 78 -3.61 10.13 -4.09
C GLU A 78 -3.46 9.62 -5.54
N GLU A 79 -2.24 9.30 -5.97
CA GLU A 79 -1.99 8.70 -7.29
C GLU A 79 -2.79 7.41 -7.48
N LEU A 80 -2.72 6.49 -6.50
CA LEU A 80 -3.42 5.22 -6.55
C LEU A 80 -4.96 5.39 -6.55
N ARG A 81 -5.50 6.38 -5.81
CA ARG A 81 -6.95 6.72 -5.88
C ARG A 81 -7.34 7.15 -7.29
N LYS A 82 -6.54 8.01 -7.93
CA LYS A 82 -6.82 8.48 -9.29
C LYS A 82 -6.75 7.33 -10.30
N GLU A 83 -5.76 6.45 -10.17
CA GLU A 83 -5.63 5.24 -11.00
C GLU A 83 -6.86 4.33 -10.84
N ALA A 84 -7.30 4.05 -9.60
CA ALA A 84 -8.47 3.23 -9.32
C ALA A 84 -9.77 3.83 -9.90
N CYS A 85 -9.97 5.14 -9.74
CA CYS A 85 -11.12 5.85 -10.27
C CYS A 85 -11.18 5.78 -11.81
N ARG A 86 -10.04 5.98 -12.50
CA ARG A 86 -9.94 5.85 -13.97
C ARG A 86 -10.27 4.45 -14.44
N ALA A 87 -9.74 3.42 -13.77
CA ALA A 87 -10.04 2.03 -14.11
C ALA A 87 -11.55 1.72 -14.00
N THR A 88 -12.22 2.23 -12.96
CA THR A 88 -13.67 2.05 -12.80
C THR A 88 -14.51 2.88 -13.78
N GLY A 89 -14.04 4.06 -14.19
CA GLY A 89 -14.70 4.88 -15.21
C GLY A 89 -14.67 4.23 -16.59
N GLN A 90 -13.54 3.65 -16.98
CA GLN A 90 -13.37 2.97 -18.26
C GLN A 90 -14.12 1.62 -18.33
N ALA A 91 -14.24 0.90 -17.21
CA ALA A 91 -15.03 -0.33 -17.16
C ALA A 91 -16.52 -0.08 -17.48
N ARG A 92 -17.08 1.03 -16.99
CA ARG A 92 -18.49 1.40 -17.26
C ARG A 92 -18.74 1.83 -18.70
N GLU A 93 -17.77 2.45 -19.36
CA GLU A 93 -17.89 2.86 -20.77
C GLU A 93 -17.82 1.65 -21.72
N ALA A 94 -17.06 0.61 -21.37
CA ALA A 94 -16.97 -0.62 -22.16
C ALA A 94 -18.26 -1.45 -22.14
N ASP A 95 -18.95 -1.54 -20.99
CA ASP A 95 -20.18 -2.33 -20.85
C ASP A 95 -21.37 -1.71 -21.61
N HIS A 96 -21.43 -0.38 -21.73
CA HIS A 96 -22.52 0.31 -22.46
C HIS A 96 -22.40 0.20 -23.99
N HIS A 97 -21.20 -0.04 -24.52
CA HIS A 97 -20.99 -0.21 -25.97
C HIS A 97 -21.32 -1.62 -26.48
N ALA A 98 -21.45 -2.61 -25.59
CA ALA A 98 -21.71 -4.00 -25.95
C ALA A 98 -23.21 -4.36 -26.10
N GLN A 99 -24.14 -3.47 -25.75
CA GLN A 99 -25.60 -3.71 -25.82
C GLN A 99 -26.28 -3.10 -27.07
N GLY A 100 -25.52 -2.61 -28.05
CA GLY A 100 -26.04 -1.92 -29.23
C GLY A 100 -26.17 -2.73 -30.53
N ASP A 101 -25.70 -3.97 -30.57
CA ASP A 101 -25.78 -4.85 -31.76
C ASP A 101 -26.66 -6.06 -31.48
N SER A 102 -27.97 -5.87 -31.53
CA SER A 102 -28.93 -6.96 -31.72
C SER A 102 -30.01 -6.46 -32.67
N ASN A 103 -29.81 -6.83 -33.93
CA ASN A 103 -30.66 -6.57 -35.08
C ASN A 103 -31.92 -7.45 -35.05
#